data_AF-A0A8S2X335-F1
#
_entry.id   AF-A0A8S2X335-F1
#
_cell.length_a   1.000
_cell.length_b   1.000
_cell.length_c   1.000
_cell.angle_alpha   90.00
_cell.angle_beta   90.00
_cell.angle_gamma   90.00
#
_symmetry.space_group_name_H-M   'P 1'
#
loop_
_entity.id
_entity.type
_entity.pdbx_description
1 polymer ?
#
loop_
_entity_poly.entity_id
_entity_poly.type
_entity_poly.pdbx_seq_one_letter_code
_entity_poly.pdbx_strand_id
1 'polypeptide(L)'
;IRDCLCYPLPEYPKRDHVFSLATSTGDQYYFQPINQTETDNWIKFIHRTCGQHNRTRRQSIVKELRRNIRKLEKSIERENTMRKLGELQLQASTTVKVRQLISKQIELWEKNLEELHVDLFRQKCYLAALNDKNLPNPKVKYLFYY
;
A
#
# COMPACT_ATOMS: atom_id res chain seq x y z
N ILE A 1 2.62 -15.31 -7.69
CA ILE A 1 1.74 -14.15 -7.42
C ILE A 1 1.26 -14.24 -5.97
N ARG A 2 2.11 -13.84 -5.03
CA ARG A 2 1.72 -13.62 -3.62
C ARG A 2 2.03 -12.17 -3.31
N ASP A 3 1.18 -11.54 -2.51
CA ASP A 3 1.37 -10.17 -2.04
C ASP A 3 1.53 -9.11 -3.16
N CYS A 4 0.92 -9.38 -4.33
CA CYS A 4 0.98 -8.46 -5.47
C CYS A 4 -0.05 -7.35 -5.35
N LEU A 5 0.35 -6.15 -5.76
CA LEU A 5 -0.52 -4.99 -5.87
C LEU A 5 -0.76 -4.66 -7.34
N CYS A 6 -2.00 -4.28 -7.67
CA CYS A 6 -2.35 -3.88 -9.03
C CYS A 6 -3.16 -2.60 -9.00
N TYR A 7 -2.96 -1.75 -9.99
CA TYR A 7 -3.66 -0.49 -10.15
C TYR A 7 -3.78 -0.11 -11.62
N PRO A 8 -4.91 0.49 -12.03
CA PRO A 8 -5.09 0.95 -13.40
C PRO A 8 -4.19 2.16 -13.69
N LEU A 9 -3.75 2.27 -14.94
CA LEU A 9 -2.93 3.35 -15.47
C LEU A 9 -3.65 4.01 -16.65
N PRO A 10 -4.71 4.81 -16.40
CA PRO A 10 -5.48 5.44 -17.46
C PRO A 10 -4.68 6.48 -18.26
N GLU A 11 -3.61 7.02 -17.68
CA GLU A 11 -2.73 8.03 -18.32
C GLU A 11 -1.54 7.39 -19.05
N TYR A 12 -1.56 6.07 -19.29
CA TYR A 12 -0.42 5.39 -19.92
C TYR A 12 -0.19 5.89 -21.36
N PRO A 13 1.05 6.23 -21.75
CA PRO A 13 1.31 6.81 -23.06
C PRO A 13 0.85 5.92 -24.20
N LYS A 14 -0.01 6.46 -25.06
CA LYS A 14 -0.44 5.85 -26.34
C LYS A 14 -1.16 4.50 -26.20
N ARG A 15 -1.61 4.11 -25.00
CA ARG A 15 -2.33 2.84 -24.78
C ARG A 15 -3.41 3.01 -23.72
N ASP A 16 -4.61 2.56 -24.08
CA ASP A 16 -5.73 2.48 -23.15
C ASP A 16 -5.73 1.16 -22.38
N HIS A 17 -6.49 1.13 -21.28
CA HIS A 17 -6.79 -0.05 -20.46
C HIS A 17 -5.57 -0.70 -19.80
N VAL A 18 -4.44 0.00 -19.73
CA VAL A 18 -3.23 -0.52 -19.09
C VAL A 18 -3.41 -0.59 -17.57
N PHE A 19 -2.92 -1.67 -16.96
CA PHE A 19 -2.72 -1.73 -15.51
C PHE A 19 -1.31 -2.22 -15.16
N SER A 20 -0.83 -1.80 -14.00
CA SER A 20 0.44 -2.24 -13.43
C SER A 20 0.21 -3.36 -12.41
N LEU A 21 1.14 -4.31 -12.36
CA LEU A 21 1.29 -5.31 -11.31
C LEU A 21 2.66 -5.12 -10.67
N ALA A 22 2.66 -4.71 -9.39
CA ALA A 22 3.85 -4.68 -8.56
C ALA A 22 3.89 -5.93 -7.68
N THR A 23 5.03 -6.62 -7.67
CA THR A 23 5.27 -7.80 -6.84
C THR A 23 5.85 -7.42 -5.48
N SER A 24 5.85 -8.34 -4.52
CA SER A 24 6.49 -8.13 -3.22
C SER A 24 8.02 -8.08 -3.29
N THR A 25 8.63 -8.54 -4.39
CA THR A 25 10.07 -8.47 -4.65
C THR A 25 10.50 -7.13 -5.26
N GLY A 26 9.56 -6.26 -5.61
CA GLY A 26 9.82 -4.96 -6.23
C GLY A 26 9.77 -4.98 -7.75
N ASP A 27 9.51 -6.13 -8.38
CA ASP A 27 9.35 -6.21 -9.83
C ASP A 27 8.00 -5.62 -10.28
N GLN A 28 8.02 -4.87 -11.38
CA GLN A 28 6.85 -4.21 -11.95
C GLN A 28 6.57 -4.73 -13.38
N TYR A 29 5.31 -5.06 -13.64
CA TYR A 29 4.83 -5.56 -14.93
C TYR A 29 3.63 -4.75 -15.41
N TYR A 30 3.49 -4.58 -16.72
CA TYR A 30 2.37 -3.88 -17.32
C TYR A 30 1.56 -4.83 -18.22
N PHE A 31 0.25 -4.73 -18.11
CA PHE A 31 -0.70 -5.53 -18.86
C PHE A 31 -1.69 -4.64 -19.57
N GLN A 32 -2.09 -5.02 -20.78
CA GLN A 32 -3.08 -4.31 -21.57
C GLN A 32 -4.22 -5.27 -21.97
N PRO A 33 -5.27 -5.38 -21.16
CA PRO A 33 -6.50 -6.07 -21.51
C PRO A 33 -7.26 -5.39 -22.66
N ILE A 34 -8.22 -6.12 -23.20
CA ILE A 34 -8.99 -5.70 -24.38
C ILE A 34 -9.94 -4.52 -24.14
N ASN A 35 -10.33 -4.25 -22.89
CA ASN A 35 -11.22 -3.15 -22.51
C ASN A 35 -11.15 -2.88 -21.00
N GLN A 36 -11.81 -1.80 -20.54
CA GLN A 36 -11.82 -1.40 -19.13
C GLN A 36 -12.45 -2.45 -18.20
N THR A 37 -13.51 -3.14 -18.66
CA THR A 37 -14.17 -4.18 -17.87
C THR A 37 -13.22 -5.34 -17.59
N GLU A 38 -12.45 -5.76 -18.60
CA GLU A 38 -11.44 -6.79 -18.44
C GLU A 38 -10.29 -6.34 -17.55
N THR A 39 -9.85 -5.08 -17.65
CA THR A 39 -8.88 -4.49 -16.71
C THR A 39 -9.35 -4.59 -15.26
N ASP A 40 -10.59 -4.20 -14.98
CA ASP A 40 -11.16 -4.29 -13.64
C ASP A 40 -11.31 -5.75 -13.17
N ASN A 41 -11.69 -6.65 -14.08
CA ASN A 41 -11.83 -8.08 -13.80
C ASN A 41 -10.48 -8.72 -13.45
N TRP A 42 -9.42 -8.45 -14.23
CA TRP A 42 -8.06 -8.94 -13.98
C TRP A 42 -7.53 -8.44 -12.64
N ILE A 43 -7.66 -7.15 -12.35
CA ILE A 43 -7.21 -6.57 -11.08
C ILE A 43 -7.94 -7.23 -9.90
N LYS A 44 -9.28 -7.33 -9.96
CA LYS A 44 -10.08 -7.99 -8.92
C LYS A 44 -9.68 -9.45 -8.73
N PHE A 45 -9.46 -10.18 -9.83
CA PHE A 45 -9.05 -11.58 -9.79
C PHE A 45 -7.70 -11.75 -9.09
N ILE A 46 -6.69 -10.96 -9.48
CA ILE A 46 -5.35 -11.01 -8.87
C ILE A 46 -5.41 -10.69 -7.37
N HIS A 47 -6.13 -9.64 -6.98
CA HIS A 47 -6.29 -9.25 -5.57
C HIS A 47 -7.05 -10.27 -4.73
N ARG A 48 -8.08 -10.91 -5.29
CA ARG A 48 -8.78 -12.01 -4.61
C ARG A 48 -7.83 -13.19 -4.37
N THR A 49 -7.06 -13.57 -5.38
CA THR A 49 -6.07 -14.66 -5.29
C THR A 49 -4.99 -14.35 -4.26
N CYS A 50 -4.45 -13.12 -4.25
CA CYS A 50 -3.45 -12.69 -3.26
C CYS A 50 -4.03 -12.60 -1.83
N GLY A 51 -5.29 -12.19 -1.69
CA GLY A 51 -5.94 -12.08 -0.39
C GLY A 51 -6.28 -13.43 0.27
N GLN A 52 -6.37 -14.52 -0.50
CA GLN A 52 -6.66 -15.86 0.00
C GLN A 52 -5.40 -16.50 0.64
N HIS A 53 -5.15 -16.18 1.91
CA HIS A 53 -4.02 -16.68 2.70
C HIS A 53 -4.20 -18.15 3.16
N ASN A 54 -4.28 -19.10 2.23
CA ASN A 54 -4.50 -20.54 2.50
C ASN A 54 -5.82 -20.89 3.22
N ARG A 55 -6.79 -19.97 3.26
CA ARG A 55 -8.10 -20.21 3.89
C ARG A 55 -9.18 -20.43 2.86
N THR A 56 -10.03 -21.44 3.11
CA THR A 56 -11.11 -21.82 2.20
C THR A 56 -12.39 -21.01 2.41
N ARG A 57 -12.63 -20.47 3.62
CA ARG A 57 -13.87 -19.73 3.93
C ARG A 57 -13.70 -18.22 3.78
N ARG A 58 -14.39 -17.64 2.79
CA ARG A 58 -14.42 -16.18 2.51
C ARG A 58 -14.62 -15.29 3.74
N GLN A 59 -15.58 -15.62 4.61
CA GLN A 59 -15.86 -14.84 5.83
C GLN A 59 -14.64 -14.76 6.78
N SER A 60 -13.87 -15.86 6.88
CA SER A 60 -12.67 -15.92 7.72
C SER A 60 -11.55 -15.03 7.17
N ILE A 61 -11.41 -14.96 5.84
CA ILE A 61 -10.46 -14.10 5.14
C ILE A 61 -10.84 -12.63 5.36
N VAL A 62 -12.12 -12.28 5.16
CA VAL A 62 -12.60 -10.91 5.36
C VAL A 62 -12.38 -10.43 6.81
N LYS A 63 -12.64 -11.30 7.80
CA LYS A 63 -12.40 -10.96 9.22
C LYS A 63 -10.92 -10.72 9.51
N GLU A 64 -10.04 -11.49 8.89
CA GLU A 64 -8.59 -11.34 9.03
C GLU A 64 -8.07 -10.07 8.35
N LEU A 65 -8.44 -9.81 7.10
CA LEU A 65 -8.07 -8.58 6.39
C LEU A 65 -8.50 -7.34 7.18
N ARG A 66 -9.73 -7.32 7.72
CA ARG A 66 -10.20 -6.23 8.59
C ARG A 66 -9.36 -6.08 9.85
N ARG A 67 -8.88 -7.17 10.44
CA ARG A 67 -8.00 -7.13 11.62
C ARG A 67 -6.62 -6.56 11.24
N ASN A 68 -6.06 -6.98 10.10
CA ASN A 68 -4.76 -6.52 9.63
C ASN A 68 -4.80 -5.03 9.27
N ILE A 69 -5.86 -4.58 8.58
CA ILE A 69 -6.11 -3.16 8.31
C ILE A 69 -6.09 -2.33 9.60
N ARG A 70 -6.84 -2.74 10.63
CA ARG A 70 -6.87 -2.03 11.93
C ARG A 70 -5.51 -2.00 12.61
N LYS A 71 -4.71 -3.07 12.50
CA LYS A 71 -3.35 -3.12 13.06
C LYS A 71 -2.40 -2.17 12.32
N LEU A 72 -2.50 -2.11 10.99
CA LEU A 72 -1.72 -1.21 10.16
C LEU A 72 -2.08 0.25 10.45
N GLU A 73 -3.38 0.59 10.53
CA GLU A 73 -3.85 1.93 10.88
C GLU A 73 -3.30 2.40 12.24
N LYS A 74 -3.35 1.54 13.27
CA LYS A 74 -2.73 1.83 14.57
C LYS A 74 -1.21 1.96 14.52
N SER A 75 -0.55 1.28 13.59
CA SER A 75 0.91 1.37 13.45
C SER A 75 1.31 2.67 12.76
N ILE A 76 0.57 3.07 11.72
CA ILE A 76 0.71 4.36 11.05
C ILE A 76 0.47 5.52 12.01
N GLU A 77 -0.54 5.43 12.87
CA GLU A 77 -0.82 6.47 13.88
C GLU A 77 0.36 6.64 14.85
N ARG A 78 0.89 5.52 15.35
CA ARG A 78 2.07 5.51 16.25
C ARG A 78 3.30 6.08 15.57
N GLU A 79 3.59 5.64 14.35
CA GLU A 79 4.76 6.09 13.59
C GLU A 79 4.69 7.59 13.28
N ASN A 80 3.52 8.10 12.88
CA ASN A 80 3.30 9.53 12.69
C ASN A 80 3.49 10.33 13.99
N THR A 81 3.05 9.78 15.11
CA THR A 81 3.21 10.43 16.43
C THR A 81 4.69 10.54 16.78
N MET A 82 5.44 9.45 16.64
CA MET A 82 6.87 9.43 16.89
C MET A 82 7.64 10.37 15.96
N ARG A 83 7.29 10.39 14.67
CA ARG A 83 7.88 11.33 13.70
C ARG A 83 7.70 12.78 14.11
N LYS A 84 6.47 13.18 14.45
CA LYS A 84 6.16 14.55 14.92
C LYS A 84 6.90 14.90 16.21
N LEU A 85 7.00 13.96 17.15
CA LEU A 85 7.79 14.17 18.37
C LEU A 85 9.28 14.38 18.04
N GLY A 86 9.82 13.62 17.08
CA GLY A 86 11.16 13.84 16.54
C GLY A 86 11.34 15.22 15.93
N GLU A 87 10.41 15.68 15.10
CA GLU A 87 10.43 17.01 14.49
C GLU A 87 10.49 18.11 15.57
N LEU A 88 9.67 18.00 16.62
CA LEU A 88 9.69 18.92 17.76
C LEU A 88 11.02 18.88 18.53
N GLN A 89 11.53 17.67 18.78
CA GLN A 89 12.82 17.50 19.47
C GLN A 89 13.98 18.06 18.66
N LEU A 90 13.94 17.93 17.33
CA LEU A 90 14.93 18.48 16.41
C LEU A 90 14.95 20.02 16.47
N GLN A 91 13.78 20.65 16.56
CA GLN A 91 13.65 22.11 16.70
C GLN A 91 14.18 22.62 18.05
N ALA A 92 13.96 21.86 19.13
CA ALA A 92 14.43 22.23 20.47
C ALA A 92 15.92 21.96 20.72
N SER A 93 16.57 21.14 19.89
CA SER A 93 17.95 20.71 20.09
C SER A 93 18.96 21.72 19.55
N THR A 94 19.97 22.08 20.35
CA THR A 94 21.06 22.99 19.95
C THR A 94 22.34 22.27 19.51
N THR A 95 22.54 21.03 19.97
CA THR A 95 23.74 20.24 19.67
C THR A 95 23.69 19.61 18.28
N VAL A 96 24.65 19.92 17.42
CA VAL A 96 24.75 19.40 16.04
C VAL A 96 24.66 17.87 15.99
N LYS A 97 25.40 17.16 16.85
CA LYS A 97 25.40 15.70 16.90
C LYS A 97 24.02 15.11 17.23
N VAL A 98 23.29 15.71 18.18
CA VAL A 98 21.95 15.26 18.58
C VAL A 98 20.95 15.53 17.45
N ARG A 99 21.02 16.72 16.83
CA ARG A 99 20.18 17.06 15.68
C ARG A 99 20.37 16.06 14.53
N GLN A 100 21.60 15.69 14.21
CA GLN A 100 21.89 14.68 13.17
C GLN A 100 21.29 13.30 13.50
N LEU A 101 21.35 12.86 14.75
CA LEU A 101 20.74 11.59 15.15
C LEU A 101 19.21 11.61 15.03
N ILE A 102 18.58 12.71 15.47
CA ILE A 102 17.12 12.88 15.37
C ILE A 102 16.69 12.94 13.91
N SER A 103 17.40 13.68 13.05
CA SER A 103 17.09 13.73 11.61
C SER A 103 17.11 12.35 10.97
N LYS A 104 18.14 11.54 11.24
CA LYS A 104 18.19 10.14 10.74
C LYS A 104 17.03 9.29 11.22
N GLN A 105 16.59 9.50 12.47
CA GLN A 105 15.46 8.77 13.03
C GLN A 105 14.13 9.21 12.37
N ILE A 106 13.98 10.50 12.05
CA ILE A 106 12.84 11.03 11.28
C ILE A 106 12.80 10.41 9.89
N GLU A 107 13.91 10.39 9.16
CA GLU A 107 14.01 9.74 7.84
C GLU A 107 13.61 8.26 7.88
N LEU A 108 14.02 7.54 8.94
CA LEU A 108 13.61 6.15 9.15
C LEU A 108 12.10 6.02 9.38
N TRP A 109 11.50 6.86 10.22
CA TRP A 109 10.05 6.87 10.44
C TRP A 109 9.27 7.23 9.17
N GLU A 110 9.80 8.14 8.35
CA GLU A 110 9.22 8.46 7.04
C GLU A 110 9.21 7.24 6.13
N LYS A 111 10.35 6.55 5.96
CA LYS A 111 10.43 5.32 5.17
C LYS A 111 9.48 4.24 5.67
N ASN A 112 9.44 4.01 6.99
CA ASN A 112 8.52 3.05 7.60
C ASN A 112 7.06 3.41 7.34
N LEU A 113 6.72 4.70 7.40
CA LEU A 113 5.38 5.18 7.05
C LEU A 113 5.05 4.86 5.60
N GLU A 114 5.96 5.03 4.65
CA GLU A 114 5.72 4.70 3.24
C GLU A 114 5.34 3.23 3.08
N GLU A 115 6.14 2.33 3.67
CA GLU A 115 5.92 0.88 3.64
C GLU A 115 4.58 0.50 4.28
N LEU A 116 4.27 1.04 5.47
CA LEU A 116 3.01 0.79 6.16
C LEU A 116 1.78 1.26 5.36
N HIS A 117 1.88 2.39 4.65
CA HIS A 117 0.78 2.87 3.82
C HIS A 117 0.57 2.01 2.57
N VAL A 118 1.65 1.53 1.94
CA VAL A 118 1.57 0.58 0.81
C VAL A 118 0.90 -0.71 1.28
N ASP A 119 1.31 -1.25 2.43
CA ASP A 119 0.68 -2.45 3.01
C ASP A 119 -0.79 -2.23 3.34
N LEU A 120 -1.13 -1.09 3.94
CA LEU A 120 -2.52 -0.75 4.24
C LEU A 120 -3.36 -0.68 2.97
N PHE A 121 -2.84 -0.04 1.92
CA PHE A 121 -3.50 0.06 0.63
C PHE A 121 -3.70 -1.31 0.00
N ARG A 122 -2.67 -2.17 0.00
CA ARG A 122 -2.73 -3.55 -0.47
C ARG A 122 -3.83 -4.35 0.23
N GLN A 123 -3.89 -4.30 1.56
CA GLN A 123 -4.92 -5.00 2.34
C GLN A 123 -6.34 -4.45 2.04
N LYS A 124 -6.48 -3.14 1.83
CA LYS A 124 -7.74 -2.50 1.43
C LYS A 124 -8.19 -2.94 0.03
N CYS A 125 -7.26 -3.05 -0.93
CA CYS A 125 -7.53 -3.59 -2.26
C CYS A 125 -8.02 -5.04 -2.21
N TYR A 126 -7.37 -5.90 -1.42
CA TYR A 126 -7.80 -7.30 -1.25
C TYR A 126 -9.21 -7.38 -0.65
N LEU A 127 -9.50 -6.56 0.36
CA LEU A 127 -10.81 -6.52 0.98
C LEU A 127 -11.89 -6.00 0.02
N ALA A 128 -11.57 -5.00 -0.81
CA ALA A 128 -12.48 -4.45 -1.81
C ALA A 128 -12.79 -5.49 -2.90
N ALA A 129 -11.74 -6.12 -3.46
CA ALA A 129 -11.86 -7.14 -4.49
C ALA A 129 -12.65 -8.36 -4.01
N LEU A 130 -12.50 -8.76 -2.74
CA LEU A 130 -13.35 -9.80 -2.16
C LEU A 130 -14.79 -9.30 -2.11
N ASN A 131 -15.10 -8.15 -1.52
CA ASN A 131 -16.48 -7.68 -1.33
C ASN A 131 -17.14 -7.07 -2.58
N ASP A 132 -16.55 -7.25 -3.77
CA ASP A 132 -17.06 -6.68 -5.03
C ASP A 132 -17.24 -5.16 -4.99
N LYS A 133 -16.40 -4.49 -4.20
CA LYS A 133 -16.39 -3.03 -4.08
C LYS A 133 -15.36 -2.42 -5.01
N ASN A 134 -15.53 -1.13 -5.30
CA ASN A 134 -14.53 -0.34 -6.01
C ASN A 134 -13.21 -0.31 -5.24
N LEU A 135 -12.10 -0.29 -5.99
CA LEU A 135 -10.77 -0.19 -5.42
C LEU A 135 -10.63 1.11 -4.59
N PRO A 136 -9.87 1.06 -3.49
CA PRO A 136 -9.54 2.28 -2.76
C PRO A 136 -8.77 3.25 -3.67
N ASN A 137 -8.97 4.56 -3.47
CA ASN A 137 -8.27 5.56 -4.25
C ASN A 137 -6.75 5.50 -3.96
N PRO A 138 -5.89 5.41 -4.99
CA PRO A 138 -4.44 5.36 -4.86
C PRO A 138 -3.78 6.70 -4.45
N LYS A 139 -4.52 7.70 -3.94
CA LYS A 139 -4.01 8.99 -3.39
C LYS A 139 -2.82 8.87 -2.42
N VAL A 140 -2.45 7.65 -2.03
CA VAL A 140 -1.20 7.31 -1.37
C VAL A 140 -0.02 7.67 -2.29
N LYS A 141 0.65 8.80 -1.99
CA LYS A 141 1.87 9.29 -2.65
C LYS A 141 2.94 8.20 -2.89
N TYR A 142 2.95 7.17 -2.06
CA TYR A 142 3.93 6.08 -2.04
C TYR A 142 3.73 4.99 -3.12
N LEU A 143 2.62 5.01 -3.86
CA LEU A 143 2.37 4.06 -4.95
C LEU A 143 3.14 4.37 -6.24
N PHE A 144 3.75 5.55 -6.32
CA PHE A 144 4.48 6.02 -7.51
C PHE A 144 6.01 5.83 -7.40
N TYR A 145 6.49 5.24 -6.30
CA TYR A 145 7.92 5.03 -6.04
C TYR A 145 8.35 3.55 -6.08
N TYR A 146 7.49 2.68 -6.61
CA TYR A 146 7.78 1.27 -6.90
C TYR A 146 7.49 0.95 -8.37
#